data_AF-A0A434EV21-F1
#
_entry.id   AF-A0A434EV21-F1
#
_cell.length_a   1.000
_cell.length_b   1.000
_cell.length_c   1.000
_cell.angle_alpha   90.00
_cell.angle_beta   90.00
_cell.angle_gamma   90.00
#
_symmetry.space_group_name_H-M   'P 1'
#
loop_
_entity.id
_entity.type
_entity.pdbx_description
1 polymer ?
#
loop_
_entity_poly.entity_id
_entity_poly.type
_entity_poly.pdbx_seq_one_letter_code
_entity_poly.pdbx_strand_id
1 'polypeptide(L)' 'MKFDDRSIDWLAELLADAARTEIMPRFRRLGEGDVRQKTSAADLVTEADVNAERLITARLRERYPDAMV' A
#
# COMPACT_ATOMS: atom_id res chain seq x y z
N MET A 1 13.83 1.33 -21.30
CA MET A 1 13.15 1.97 -20.16
C MET A 1 14.15 2.05 -19.01
N LYS A 2 14.61 3.24 -18.61
CA LYS A 2 15.48 3.39 -17.43
C LYS A 2 14.64 3.97 -16.31
N PHE A 3 14.62 3.28 -15.18
CA PHE A 3 14.12 3.82 -13.92
C PHE A 3 15.12 4.90 -13.50
N ASP A 4 14.70 6.17 -13.54
CA ASP A 4 15.53 7.35 -13.25
C ASP A 4 15.07 8.05 -11.95
N ASP A 5 15.74 9.13 -11.55
CA ASP A 5 15.41 9.83 -10.30
C ASP A 5 13.96 10.32 -10.27
N ARG A 6 13.40 10.71 -11.42
CA ARG A 6 11.98 11.11 -11.52
C ARG A 6 11.04 9.92 -11.37
N SER A 7 11.47 8.71 -11.75
CA SER A 7 10.75 7.48 -11.45
C SER A 7 10.74 7.18 -9.95
N ILE A 8 11.84 7.46 -9.25
CA ILE A 8 11.94 7.31 -7.79
C ILE A 8 11.02 8.30 -7.08
N ASP A 9 11.10 9.58 -7.43
CA ASP A 9 10.27 10.63 -6.83
C ASP A 9 8.78 10.32 -6.98
N TRP A 10 8.37 9.94 -8.19
CA TRP A 10 6.99 9.54 -8.45
C TRP A 10 6.56 8.30 -7.65
N LEU A 11 7.44 7.31 -7.52
CA LEU A 11 7.12 6.11 -6.74
C LEU A 11 6.96 6.46 -5.26
N ALA A 12 7.81 7.34 -4.72
CA ALA A 12 7.69 7.81 -3.35
C ALA A 12 6.37 8.55 -3.12
N GLU A 13 5.94 9.40 -4.07
CA GLU A 13 4.64 10.07 -4.02
C GLU A 13 3.48 9.08 -4.02
N LEU A 14 3.52 8.06 -4.90
CA LEU A 14 2.50 7.01 -4.96
C LEU A 14 2.39 6.25 -3.63
N LEU A 15 3.52 5.89 -3.03
CA LEU A 15 3.54 5.21 -1.73
C LEU A 15 2.99 6.10 -0.61
N ALA A 16 3.31 7.39 -0.63
CA ALA A 16 2.78 8.35 0.33
C ALA A 16 1.27 8.53 0.18
N ASP A 17 0.74 8.54 -1.04
CA ASP A 17 -0.69 8.58 -1.32
C ASP A 17 -1.41 7.33 -0.79
N ALA A 18 -0.90 6.13 -1.12
CA ALA A 18 -1.46 4.87 -0.61
C ALA A 18 -1.50 4.84 0.92
N ALA A 19 -0.43 5.32 1.56
CA ALA A 19 -0.40 5.43 3.02
C ALA A 19 -1.44 6.43 3.54
N ARG A 20 -1.60 7.60 2.89
CA ARG A 20 -2.60 8.60 3.29
C ARG A 20 -4.04 8.12 3.12
N THR A 21 -4.35 7.39 2.06
CA THR A 21 -5.73 6.96 1.76
C THR A 21 -6.11 5.69 2.50
N GLU A 22 -5.19 4.72 2.59
CA GLU A 22 -5.52 3.41 3.14
C GLU A 22 -5.05 3.20 4.56
N ILE A 23 -3.85 3.65 4.91
CA ILE A 23 -3.22 3.34 6.19
C ILE A 23 -3.61 4.38 7.25
N MET A 24 -3.41 5.68 6.97
CA MET A 24 -3.60 6.76 7.95
C MET A 24 -5.02 6.87 8.55
N PRO A 25 -6.12 6.65 7.81
CA PRO A 25 -7.46 6.72 8.40
C PRO A 25 -7.73 5.63 9.44
N ARG A 26 -7.00 4.51 9.34
CA ARG A 26 -7.10 3.32 10.20
C ARG A 26 -6.00 3.30 11.26
N PHE A 27 -4.91 4.04 11.03
CA PHE A 27 -3.79 4.18 11.94
C PHE A 27 -4.26 4.77 13.29
N ARG A 28 -4.02 4.02 14.37
CA ARG A 28 -4.44 4.38 15.75
C ARG A 28 -5.95 4.59 15.95
N ARG A 29 -6.78 4.16 14.99
CA ARG A 29 -8.25 4.19 15.06
C ARG A 29 -8.90 2.81 15.05
N LEU A 30 -8.12 1.73 15.13
CA LEU A 30 -8.62 0.37 15.29
C LEU A 30 -9.44 0.29 16.58
N GLY A 31 -10.77 0.28 16.45
CA GLY A 31 -11.68 0.04 17.56
C GLY A 31 -11.61 -1.42 18.04
N GLU A 32 -12.12 -1.71 19.23
CA GLU A 32 -12.05 -3.04 19.87
C GLU A 32 -12.59 -4.20 19.02
N GLY A 33 -13.33 -3.93 17.94
CA GLY A 33 -13.84 -4.93 16.98
C GLY A 33 -13.02 -5.15 15.70
N ASP A 34 -12.09 -4.25 15.36
CA ASP A 34 -11.22 -4.40 14.17
C ASP A 34 -9.98 -5.26 14.45
N VAL A 35 -9.65 -5.45 15.74
CA VAL A 35 -8.64 -6.41 16.18
C VAL A 35 -9.32 -7.76 16.40
N ARG A 36 -9.70 -8.45 15.32
CA ARG A 36 -10.10 -9.86 15.41
C ARG A 36 -8.93 -10.65 16.00
N GLN A 37 -9.16 -11.21 17.18
CA GLN A 37 -8.31 -12.05 18.01
C GLN A 37 -7.02 -12.56 17.33
N LYS A 38 -5.93 -11.84 17.61
CA LYS A 38 -4.54 -12.16 17.23
C LYS A 38 -4.18 -13.59 17.64
N THR A 39 -4.09 -14.51 16.68
CA THR A 39 -3.48 -15.84 16.88
C THR A 39 -2.05 -15.93 16.32
N SER A 40 -1.62 -14.98 15.49
CA SER A 40 -0.22 -14.86 15.06
C SER A 40 0.08 -13.43 14.62
N ALA A 41 1.22 -12.88 15.05
CA ALA A 41 1.72 -11.58 14.60
C ALA A 41 2.25 -11.63 13.14
N ALA A 42 2.40 -12.83 12.57
CA ALA A 42 2.99 -13.05 11.25
C ALA A 42 1.98 -13.04 10.08
N ASP A 43 0.67 -13.14 10.35
CA ASP A 43 -0.38 -13.26 9.33
C ASP A 43 -1.35 -12.05 9.26
N LEU A 44 -1.03 -10.96 9.96
CA LEU A 44 -1.92 -9.80 10.01
C LEU A 44 -1.66 -8.86 8.84
N VAL A 45 -2.17 -9.24 7.67
CA VAL A 45 -2.47 -8.28 6.60
C VAL A 45 -3.81 -7.63 6.95
N THR A 46 -3.81 -6.32 7.15
CA THR A 46 -5.05 -5.57 7.38
C THR A 46 -5.72 -5.22 6.06
N GLU A 47 -7.03 -4.92 6.07
CA GLU A 47 -7.72 -4.39 4.88
C GLU A 47 -7.02 -3.14 4.30
N ALA A 48 -6.32 -2.37 5.14
CA ALA A 48 -5.51 -1.24 4.70
C ALA A 48 -4.35 -1.69 3.81
N ASP A 49 -3.66 -2.76 4.19
CA ASP A 49 -2.50 -3.29 3.46
C ASP A 49 -2.95 -3.87 2.11
N VAL A 50 -4.06 -4.62 2.08
CA VAL A 50 -4.63 -5.18 0.84
C VAL A 50 -5.02 -4.07 -0.13
N ASN A 51 -5.68 -3.02 0.36
CA ASN A 51 -6.11 -1.91 -0.50
C ASN A 51 -4.93 -1.06 -0.96
N ALA A 52 -3.92 -0.86 -0.11
CA ALA A 52 -2.69 -0.17 -0.50
C ALA A 52 -1.96 -0.94 -1.61
N GLU A 53 -1.83 -2.26 -1.48
CA GLU A 53 -1.22 -3.11 -2.51
C GLU A 53 -1.99 -3.01 -3.84
N ARG A 54 -3.32 -3.15 -3.82
CA ARG A 54 -4.15 -3.02 -5.03
C ARG A 54 -3.94 -1.67 -5.73
N LEU A 55 -3.91 -0.57 -4.96
CA LEU A 55 -3.70 0.76 -5.51
C LEU A 55 -2.31 0.89 -6.16
N ILE A 56 -1.27 0.47 -5.44
CA ILE A 56 0.12 0.58 -5.91
C ILE A 56 0.32 -0.27 -7.17
N THR A 57 -0.14 -1.52 -7.15
CA THR A 57 -0.02 -2.44 -8.30
C THR A 57 -0.76 -1.92 -9.52
N ALA A 58 -1.96 -1.36 -9.37
CA ALA A 58 -2.70 -0.78 -10.49
C ALA A 58 -1.90 0.35 -11.16
N ARG A 59 -1.37 1.28 -10.36
CA ARG A 59 -0.63 2.45 -10.87
C ARG A 59 0.74 2.07 -11.46
N LEU A 60 1.40 1.05 -10.91
CA LEU A 60 2.62 0.50 -11.48
C LEU A 60 2.37 -0.17 -12.85
N ARG A 61 1.29 -0.95 -12.99
CA ARG A 61 0.93 -1.58 -14.27
C ARG A 61 0.52 -0.57 -15.34
N GLU A 62 -0.14 0.52 -14.95
CA GLU A 62 -0.47 1.62 -15.86
C GLU A 62 0.77 2.32 -16.41
N ARG A 63 1.75 2.62 -15.54
CA ARG A 63 2.96 3.38 -15.92
C ARG A 63 4.04 2.49 -16.53
N TYR A 64 4.13 1.24 -16.10
CA TYR A 64 5.16 0.28 -16.47
C TYR A 64 4.52 -1.07 -16.84
N PRO A 65 3.88 -1.18 -18.02
CA PRO A 65 3.13 -2.38 -18.41
C PRO A 65 3.98 -3.66 -18.44
N ASP A 66 5.28 -3.52 -18.71
CA ASP A 66 6.22 -4.65 -18.81
C ASP A 66 6.94 -4.95 -17.48
N ALA A 67 6.65 -4.20 -16.40
CA ALA A 67 7.25 -4.47 -15.10
C ALA A 67 6.63 -5.71 -14.47
N MET A 68 7.48 -6.53 -13.84
CA MET A 68 7.02 -7.58 -12.94
C MET A 68 6.66 -6.93 -11.60
N VAL A 69 5.39 -7.03 -11.21
CA VAL A 69 4.81 -6.44 -10.00
C VAL A 69 3.97 -7.48 -9.28
#